data_AF-A0A8D9CWU1-F1
#
_entry.id   AF-A0A8D9CWU1-F1
#
_cell.length_a   1.000
_cell.length_b   1.000
_cell.length_c   1.000
_cell.angle_alpha   90.00
_cell.angle_beta   90.00
_cell.angle_gamma   90.00
#
_symmetry.space_group_name_H-M   'P 1'
#
loop_
_entity.id
_entity.type
_entity.pdbx_description
1 polymer ?
#
loop_
_entity_poly.entity_id
_entity_poly.type
_entity_poly.pdbx_seq_one_letter_code
_entity_poly.pdbx_strand_id
1 'polypeptide(L)' 'VKAGGIAPPVTEVVRMTHTSKDGTFTNKRAEGLVKAAEALALERSQGSCLTDETPSAPSTQQPNAAYIE' A
#
# COMPACT_ATOMS: atom_id res chain seq x y z
N VAL A 1 25.39 -14.42 -7.58
CA VAL A 1 24.50 -13.59 -8.42
C VAL A 1 23.19 -13.38 -7.66
N LYS A 2 22.94 -12.19 -7.11
CA LYS A 2 21.65 -11.90 -6.45
C LYS A 2 20.67 -11.47 -7.54
N ALA A 3 20.05 -12.46 -8.18
CA ALA A 3 18.96 -12.26 -9.11
C ALA A 3 17.70 -11.94 -8.31
N GLY A 4 17.06 -10.81 -8.63
CA GLY A 4 15.89 -10.28 -7.93
C GLY A 4 15.81 -8.78 -8.09
N GLY A 5 15.81 -8.31 -9.34
CA GLY A 5 15.78 -6.88 -9.67
C GLY A 5 14.43 -6.27 -9.33
N ILE A 6 14.21 -5.95 -8.07
CA ILE A 6 13.17 -5.01 -7.68
C ILE A 6 13.72 -3.64 -8.07
N ALA A 7 13.14 -3.05 -9.12
CA ALA A 7 13.47 -1.69 -9.48
C ALA A 7 13.33 -0.80 -8.23
N PRO A 8 14.29 0.11 -7.95
CA PRO A 8 14.20 0.95 -6.77
C PRO A 8 12.87 1.74 -6.79
N PRO A 9 12.18 1.91 -5.65
CA PRO A 9 10.99 2.73 -5.58
C PRO A 9 11.27 4.11 -6.18
N VAL A 10 10.28 4.69 -6.87
CA VAL A 10 10.46 5.95 -7.61
C VAL A 10 11.05 7.06 -6.72
N THR A 11 10.70 7.09 -5.43
CA THR A 11 11.26 8.04 -4.45
C THR A 11 12.75 7.82 -4.14
N GLU A 12 13.27 6.60 -4.30
CA GLU A 12 14.68 6.28 -4.14
C GLU A 12 15.53 6.73 -5.33
N VAL A 13 15.02 6.59 -6.55
CA VAL A 13 15.65 7.18 -7.74
C VAL A 13 15.71 8.70 -7.61
N VAL A 14 14.62 9.32 -7.17
CA VAL A 14 14.57 10.77 -6.95
C VAL A 14 15.57 11.20 -5.88
N ARG A 15 15.70 10.45 -4.77
CA ARG A 15 16.74 10.69 -3.76
C ARG A 15 18.13 10.61 -4.37
N MET A 16 18.49 9.51 -5.04
CA MET A 16 19.81 9.34 -5.68
C MET A 16 20.20 10.49 -6.61
N THR A 17 19.25 11.05 -7.37
CA THR A 17 19.53 12.15 -8.31
C THR A 17 19.56 13.53 -7.64
N HIS A 18 18.82 13.74 -6.55
CA HIS A 18 18.57 15.07 -5.98
C HIS A 18 19.06 15.23 -4.54
N THR A 19 19.88 14.31 -4.02
CA THR A 19 20.54 14.45 -2.72
C THR A 19 22.04 14.65 -2.87
N SER A 20 22.60 15.51 -2.02
CA SER A 20 24.04 15.64 -1.82
C SER A 20 24.62 14.38 -1.19
N LYS A 21 25.96 14.30 -1.14
CA LYS A 21 26.70 13.22 -0.43
C LYS A 21 26.31 13.10 1.05
N ASP A 22 25.87 14.20 1.66
CA ASP A 22 25.43 14.25 3.06
C ASP A 22 23.97 13.79 3.25
N GLY A 23 23.30 13.35 2.18
CA GLY A 23 21.91 12.87 2.19
C GLY A 23 20.85 13.97 2.11
N THR A 24 21.24 15.24 2.16
CA THR A 24 20.33 16.38 2.07
C THR A 24 19.84 16.60 0.64
N PHE A 25 18.55 16.88 0.46
CA PHE A 25 18.02 17.26 -0.86
C PHE A 25 18.60 18.59 -1.34
N THR A 26 19.22 18.57 -2.52
CA THR A 26 19.67 19.77 -3.25
C THR A 26 18.49 20.46 -3.95
N ASN A 27 17.42 19.71 -4.23
CA ASN A 27 16.20 20.23 -4.86
C ASN A 27 15.00 20.14 -3.90
N LYS A 28 14.50 21.30 -3.47
CA LYS A 28 13.36 21.40 -2.54
C LYS A 28 12.03 20.94 -3.12
N ARG A 29 11.83 21.06 -4.44
CA ARG A 29 10.65 20.51 -5.11
C ARG A 29 10.68 18.98 -5.08
N ALA A 30 11.84 18.37 -5.32
CA ALA A 30 12.01 16.93 -5.23
C ALA A 30 11.76 16.42 -3.79
N GLU A 31 12.29 17.12 -2.79
CA GLU A 31 12.06 16.83 -1.36
C GLU A 31 10.55 16.81 -1.02
N GLY A 32 9.81 17.83 -1.45
CA GLY A 32 8.36 17.92 -1.20
C GLY A 32 7.57 16.80 -1.88
N LEU A 33 7.92 16.45 -3.12
CA LEU A 33 7.27 15.38 -3.87
C LEU A 33 7.52 14.00 -3.26
N VAL A 34 8.74 13.73 -2.80
CA VAL A 34 9.08 12.47 -2.11
C VAL A 34 8.27 12.34 -0.82
N LYS A 35 8.23 13.39 0.00
CA LYS A 35 7.43 13.41 1.25
C LYS A 35 5.93 13.17 0.99
N ALA A 36 5.36 13.84 -0.01
CA ALA A 36 3.95 13.68 -0.36
C ALA A 36 3.65 12.26 -0.88
N ALA A 37 4.53 11.70 -1.73
CA ALA A 37 4.37 10.35 -2.26
C ALA A 37 4.43 9.29 -1.15
N GLU A 38 5.36 9.43 -0.21
CA GLU A 38 5.50 8.51 0.94
C GLU A 38 4.31 8.61 1.90
N ALA A 39 3.81 9.83 2.17
CA ALA A 39 2.60 10.03 2.96
C ALA A 39 1.37 9.38 2.30
N LEU A 40 1.17 9.58 1.00
CA LEU A 40 0.07 8.94 0.26
C LEU A 40 0.18 7.42 0.22
N ALA A 41 1.39 6.87 0.10
CA ALA A 41 1.60 5.44 0.15
C ALA A 41 1.25 4.87 1.54
N LEU A 42 1.61 5.59 2.60
CA LEU A 42 1.25 5.23 3.98
C LEU A 42 -0.27 5.29 4.21
N GLU A 43 -0.94 6.35 3.78
CA GLU A 43 -2.39 6.49 3.86
C GLU A 43 -3.12 5.36 3.13
N ARG A 44 -2.64 4.98 1.93
CA ARG A 44 -3.21 3.85 1.17
C ARG A 44 -2.99 2.52 1.86
N SER A 45 -1.83 2.33 2.48
CA SER A 45 -1.56 1.13 3.29
C SER A 45 -2.47 1.05 4.52
N GLN A 46 -2.83 2.18 5.13
CA GLN A 46 -3.68 2.24 6.31
C GLN A 46 -5.18 2.18 5.98
N GLY A 47 -5.61 2.83 4.89
CA GLY A 47 -6.99 2.78 4.40
C GLY A 47 -7.40 1.40 3.86
N SER A 48 -6.44 0.59 3.41
CA SER A 48 -6.68 -0.81 3.05
C SER A 48 -6.99 -1.72 4.25
N CYS A 49 -6.77 -1.24 5.48
CA CYS A 49 -7.03 -2.02 6.70
C CYS A 49 -8.45 -1.79 7.26
N LEU A 50 -9.30 -1.00 6.59
CA LEU A 50 -10.67 -0.69 7.03
C LEU A 50 -11.77 -1.33 6.16
N THR A 51 -11.43 -2.40 5.43
CA THR A 51 -12.46 -3.36 5.03
C THR A 51 -12.44 -4.48 6.04
N ASP A 52 -12.83 -4.17 7.29
CA ASP A 52 -13.41 -5.19 8.15
C ASP A 52 -14.67 -5.66 7.41
N GLU A 53 -14.48 -6.69 6.60
CA GLU A 53 -15.55 -7.60 6.23
C GLU A 53 -16.24 -7.93 7.55
N THR A 54 -17.41 -7.33 7.77
CA THR A 54 -18.32 -7.84 8.80
C THR A 54 -18.37 -9.34 8.53
N PRO A 55 -17.94 -10.20 9.48
CA PRO A 55 -18.10 -11.62 9.29
C PRO A 55 -19.61 -11.80 9.19
N SER A 56 -20.10 -11.98 7.96
CA SER A 56 -21.49 -12.32 7.72
C SER A 56 -21.63 -13.64 8.43
N ALA A 57 -22.29 -13.62 9.60
CA ALA A 57 -22.50 -14.79 10.40
C ALA A 57 -23.03 -15.88 9.46
N PRO A 58 -22.49 -17.11 9.49
CA PRO A 58 -22.98 -18.16 8.62
C PRO A 58 -24.49 -18.26 8.81
N SER A 59 -25.24 -18.02 7.74
CA SER A 59 -26.70 -18.17 7.78
C SER A 59 -26.99 -19.62 8.19
N THR A 60 -27.54 -19.80 9.39
CA THR A 60 -27.95 -21.11 9.91
C THR A 60 -29.26 -21.59 9.29
N GLN A 61 -29.72 -20.95 8.21
CA GLN A 61 -30.93 -21.34 7.51
C GLN A 61 -30.71 -22.67 6.77
N GLN A 62 -30.91 -23.74 7.52
CA GLN A 62 -31.21 -25.06 6.99
C GLN A 62 -32.43 -24.91 6.08
N PRO A 63 -32.40 -25.31 4.79
CA PRO A 63 -33.61 -25.50 4.02
C PRO A 63 -34.31 -26.73 4.61
N ASN A 64 -35.14 -26.51 5.61
CA ASN A 64 -35.97 -27.54 6.21
C ASN A 64 -37.03 -27.98 5.20
N ALA A 65 -36.81 -29.21 4.74
CA ALA A 65 -37.74 -30.18 4.17
C ALA A 65 -38.50 -29.74 2.91
N ALA A 66 -38.09 -30.31 1.77
CA ALA A 66 -39.01 -30.60 0.70
C ALA A 66 -40.17 -31.43 1.27
N TYR A 67 -41.36 -30.83 1.36
CA TYR A 67 -42.59 -31.60 1.52
C TYR A 67 -42.82 -32.32 0.18
N ILE A 68 -42.43 -33.59 0.11
CA ILE A 68 -42.88 -34.49 -0.94
C ILE A 68 -44.19 -35.11 -0.43
N GLU A 69 -45.29 -34.62 -1.02
CA GLU A 69 -46.68 -35.13 -1.07
C GLU A 69 -47.45 -35.43 0.23
#